data_AF-A0A0Q5TRY6-F1
#
_entry.id   AF-A0A0Q5TRY6-F1
#
_cell.length_a   1.000
_cell.length_b   1.000
_cell.length_c   1.000
_cell.angle_alpha   90.00
_cell.angle_beta   90.00
_cell.angle_gamma   90.00
#
_symmetry.space_group_name_H-M   'P 1'
#
loop_
_entity.id
_entity.type
_entity.pdbx_description
1 polymer ?
#
loop_
_entity_poly.entity_id
_entity_poly.type
_entity_poly.pdbx_seq_one_letter_code
_entity_poly.pdbx_strand_id
1 'polypeptide(L)'
;MILNEFIILSILAVHYLADFVMQTDMQARNKSSNNRYLADHVLVYSFVWFVFTVPILEWSAFTFFVVTFICHFCTDYVTSRMVKKYFATGNTHGGFNVIGLDQILHYVQLYMTFRFLL
;
A
#
# COMPACT_ATOMS: atom_id res chain seq x y z
N MET A 1 23.76 2.44 -3.79
CA MET A 1 23.85 1.39 -2.75
C MET A 1 23.35 0.06 -3.31
N ILE A 2 23.93 -1.09 -2.97
CA ILE A 2 23.47 -2.39 -3.53
C ILE A 2 22.17 -2.78 -2.83
N LEU A 3 21.15 -3.12 -3.63
CA LEU A 3 19.92 -3.71 -3.10
C LEU A 3 20.25 -5.09 -2.52
N ASN A 4 20.04 -5.27 -1.21
CA ASN A 4 20.28 -6.55 -0.54
C ASN A 4 18.97 -7.16 -0.03
N GLU A 5 19.04 -8.41 0.41
CA GLU A 5 17.89 -9.15 0.94
C GLU A 5 17.20 -8.44 2.12
N PHE A 6 17.97 -7.75 2.98
CA PHE A 6 17.42 -7.01 4.11
C PHE A 6 16.51 -5.85 3.68
N ILE A 7 16.84 -5.15 2.58
CA ILE A 7 15.97 -4.10 2.03
C ILE A 7 14.65 -4.69 1.57
N ILE A 8 14.67 -5.82 0.85
CA ILE A 8 13.44 -6.47 0.35
C ILE A 8 12.58 -6.93 1.53
N LEU A 9 13.18 -7.60 2.51
CA LEU A 9 12.48 -8.04 3.71
C LEU A 9 11.90 -6.86 4.52
N SER A 10 12.64 -5.75 4.60
CA SER A 10 12.15 -4.52 5.22
C SER A 10 10.95 -3.95 4.46
N ILE A 11 10.98 -3.99 3.13
CA ILE A 11 9.86 -3.49 2.32
C ILE A 11 8.59 -4.30 2.62
N LEU A 12 8.69 -5.63 2.67
CA LEU A 12 7.57 -6.51 2.99
C LEU A 12 7.04 -6.26 4.42
N ALA A 13 7.93 -6.12 5.39
CA ALA A 13 7.56 -5.90 6.79
C ALA A 13 6.89 -4.52 7.01
N VAL A 14 7.46 -3.46 6.44
CA VAL A 14 6.90 -2.11 6.54
C VAL A 14 5.58 -2.00 5.78
N HIS A 15 5.45 -2.65 4.62
CA HIS A 15 4.17 -2.75 3.91
C HIS A 15 3.09 -3.38 4.80
N TYR A 16 3.38 -4.54 5.40
CA TYR A 16 2.43 -5.21 6.30
C TYR A 16 2.04 -4.32 7.48
N LEU A 17 3.01 -3.67 8.12
CA LEU A 17 2.77 -2.72 9.21
C LEU A 17 1.86 -1.57 8.75
N ALA A 18 2.19 -0.93 7.63
CA ALA A 18 1.48 0.24 7.14
C ALA A 18 0.05 -0.09 6.65
N ASP A 19 -0.12 -1.18 5.90
CA ASP A 19 -1.37 -1.52 5.20
C ASP A 19 -2.37 -2.27 6.10
N PHE A 20 -1.88 -3.14 6.99
CA PHE A 20 -2.75 -3.97 7.84
C PHE A 20 -2.78 -3.49 9.29
N VAL A 21 -1.62 -3.29 9.91
CA VAL A 21 -1.55 -3.01 11.34
C VAL A 21 -1.98 -1.58 11.65
N MET A 22 -1.57 -0.62 10.82
CA MET A 22 -1.91 0.80 11.00
C MET A 22 -3.27 1.17 10.38
N GLN A 23 -3.88 0.28 9.58
CA GLN A 23 -5.23 0.49 9.07
C GLN A 23 -6.28 0.14 10.13
N THR A 24 -7.16 1.10 10.42
CA THR A 24 -8.27 0.91 11.37
C THR A 24 -9.40 0.08 10.77
N ASP A 25 -10.21 -0.56 11.64
CA ASP A 25 -11.42 -1.28 11.22
C ASP A 25 -12.41 -0.37 10.47
N MET A 26 -12.51 0.90 10.86
CA MET A 26 -13.34 1.89 10.14
C MET A 26 -12.84 2.14 8.71
N GLN A 27 -11.52 2.27 8.51
CA GLN A 27 -10.96 2.41 7.17
C GLN A 27 -11.20 1.15 6.33
N ALA A 28 -10.93 -0.02 6.91
CA ALA A 28 -11.08 -1.32 6.24
C ALA A 28 -12.51 -1.53 5.70
N ARG A 29 -13.54 -1.23 6.52
CA ARG A 29 -14.94 -1.43 6.15
C ARG A 29 -15.46 -0.41 5.14
N ASN A 30 -14.94 0.81 5.17
CA ASN A 30 -15.55 1.94 4.44
C ASN A 30 -14.77 2.38 3.20
N LYS A 31 -13.48 2.03 3.03
CA LYS A 31 -12.65 2.50 1.90
C LYS A 31 -13.19 2.15 0.51
N SER A 32 -13.93 1.04 0.40
CA SER A 32 -14.57 0.62 -0.84
C SER A 32 -15.82 1.44 -1.22
N SER A 33 -16.35 2.25 -0.30
CA SER A 33 -17.61 2.97 -0.46
C SER A 33 -17.47 4.49 -0.29
N ASN A 34 -16.38 4.96 0.32
CA ASN A 34 -16.17 6.36 0.62
C ASN A 34 -14.68 6.73 0.51
N ASN A 35 -14.39 7.66 -0.41
CA ASN A 35 -13.03 8.08 -0.73
C ASN A 35 -12.32 8.82 0.41
N ARG A 36 -13.06 9.35 1.39
CA ARG A 36 -12.44 9.96 2.57
C ARG A 36 -11.70 8.91 3.40
N TYR A 37 -12.36 7.79 3.71
CA TYR A 37 -11.72 6.69 4.46
C TYR A 37 -10.56 6.07 3.67
N LEU A 38 -10.67 6.01 2.34
CA LEU A 38 -9.56 5.61 1.48
C LEU A 38 -8.39 6.60 1.59
N ALA A 39 -8.64 7.89 1.41
CA ALA A 39 -7.60 8.92 1.50
C ALA A 39 -6.93 8.94 2.88
N ASP A 40 -7.70 8.82 3.96
CA ASP A 40 -7.18 8.77 5.34
C ASP A 40 -6.26 7.56 5.53
N HIS A 41 -6.65 6.39 5.02
CA HIS A 41 -5.82 5.18 5.08
C HIS A 41 -4.52 5.36 4.29
N VAL A 42 -4.61 5.83 3.04
CA VAL A 42 -3.44 6.00 2.18
C VAL A 42 -2.49 7.08 2.71
N LEU A 43 -3.02 8.12 3.35
CA LEU A 43 -2.21 9.14 4.00
C LEU A 43 -1.41 8.56 5.18
N VAL A 44 -2.06 7.79 6.05
CA VAL A 44 -1.37 7.09 7.16
C VAL A 44 -0.33 6.13 6.61
N TYR A 45 -0.70 5.31 5.63
CA TYR A 45 0.20 4.36 4.97
C TYR A 45 1.45 5.06 4.41
N SER A 46 1.25 6.12 3.63
CA SER A 46 2.35 6.87 3.00
C SER A 46 3.23 7.54 4.05
N PHE A 47 2.64 8.05 5.13
CA PHE A 47 3.40 8.69 6.21
C PHE A 47 4.28 7.69 6.96
N VAL A 48 3.80 6.46 7.21
CA VAL A 48 4.63 5.38 7.76
C VAL A 48 5.85 5.15 6.85
N TRP A 49 5.64 5.02 5.55
CA TRP A 49 6.72 4.87 4.58
C TRP A 49 7.70 6.05 4.56
N PHE A 50 7.20 7.28 4.67
CA PHE A 50 8.04 8.47 4.73
C PHE A 50 8.99 8.40 5.93
N VAL A 51 8.50 8.06 7.12
CA VAL A 51 9.34 7.90 8.32
C VAL A 51 10.45 6.87 8.12
N PHE A 52 10.14 5.72 7.50
CA PHE A 52 11.12 4.67 7.24
C PHE A 52 12.12 5.01 6.13
N THR A 53 11.74 5.83 5.15
CA THR A 53 12.58 6.12 3.97
C THR A 53 13.43 7.38 4.11
N VAL A 54 13.05 8.36 4.94
CA VAL A 54 13.84 9.57 5.22
C VAL A 54 15.32 9.29 5.54
N PRO A 55 15.68 8.37 6.46
CA PRO A 55 17.09 8.11 6.79
C PRO A 55 17.88 7.41 5.67
N ILE A 56 17.22 6.95 4.60
CA ILE A 56 17.84 6.19 3.51
C ILE A 56 17.87 7.01 2.21
N LEU A 57 16.77 7.69 1.88
CA LEU A 57 16.56 8.41 0.62
C LEU A 57 16.70 9.93 0.77
N GLU A 58 16.90 10.45 1.99
CA GLU A 58 17.01 11.88 2.28
C GLU A 58 15.87 12.69 1.63
N TRP A 59 16.17 13.67 0.77
CA TRP A 59 15.18 14.48 0.07
C TRP A 59 14.31 13.68 -0.91
N SER A 60 14.84 12.60 -1.48
CA SER A 60 14.09 11.70 -2.36
C SER A 60 12.99 10.94 -1.61
N ALA A 61 13.03 10.89 -0.27
CA ALA A 61 11.95 10.31 0.54
C ALA A 61 10.61 11.06 0.34
N PHE A 62 10.65 12.37 0.06
CA PHE A 62 9.42 13.12 -0.24
C PHE A 62 8.83 12.71 -1.59
N THR A 63 9.68 12.49 -2.61
CA THR A 63 9.25 11.92 -3.89
C THR A 63 8.68 10.51 -3.70
N PHE A 64 9.33 9.68 -2.87
CA PHE A 64 8.83 8.35 -2.52
C PHE A 64 7.44 8.43 -1.86
N PHE A 65 7.24 9.34 -0.91
CA PHE A 65 5.96 9.58 -0.25
C PHE A 65 4.85 9.94 -1.24
N VAL A 66 5.09 10.90 -2.14
CA VAL A 66 4.08 11.35 -3.13
C VAL A 66 3.72 10.24 -4.10
N VAL A 67 4.72 9.54 -4.65
CA VAL A 67 4.48 8.42 -5.58
C VAL A 67 3.72 7.30 -4.89
N THR A 68 4.14 6.93 -3.67
CA THR A 68 3.48 5.90 -2.87
C THR A 68 2.03 6.26 -2.57
N PHE A 69 1.75 7.52 -2.19
CA PHE A 69 0.39 8.00 -1.97
C PHE A 69 -0.49 7.84 -3.23
N ILE A 70 0.00 8.30 -4.38
CA ILE A 70 -0.78 8.25 -5.64
C ILE A 70 -1.01 6.80 -6.06
N CYS A 71 0.05 5.99 -6.09
CA CYS A 71 -0.05 4.60 -6.53
C CYS A 71 -0.95 3.77 -5.60
N HIS A 72 -0.77 3.89 -4.28
CA HIS A 72 -1.58 3.15 -3.31
C HIS A 72 -3.05 3.57 -3.42
N PHE A 73 -3.34 4.87 -3.53
CA PHE A 73 -4.70 5.36 -3.72
C PHE A 73 -5.34 4.76 -4.97
N CYS A 74 -4.64 4.77 -6.11
CA CYS A 74 -5.14 4.21 -7.36
C CYS A 74 -5.39 2.70 -7.26
N THR A 75 -4.45 1.93 -6.72
CA THR A 75 -4.59 0.48 -6.53
C THR A 75 -5.79 0.17 -5.65
N ASP A 76 -5.82 0.71 -4.43
CA ASP A 76 -6.89 0.47 -3.47
C ASP A 76 -8.25 0.97 -3.95
N TYR A 77 -8.27 2.07 -4.70
CA TYR A 77 -9.51 2.58 -5.28
C TYR A 77 -10.19 1.51 -6.14
N VAL A 78 -9.40 0.81 -6.97
CA VAL A 78 -9.91 -0.23 -7.87
C VAL A 78 -10.13 -1.54 -7.11
N THR A 79 -9.11 -2.05 -6.42
CA THR A 79 -9.12 -3.40 -5.81
C THR A 79 -10.16 -3.51 -4.71
N SER A 80 -10.30 -2.52 -3.82
CA SER A 80 -11.28 -2.57 -2.72
C SER A 80 -12.73 -2.62 -3.22
N ARG A 81 -13.02 -1.98 -4.36
CA ARG A 81 -14.34 -2.00 -5.00
C ARG A 81 -14.60 -3.34 -5.69
N MET A 82 -13.59 -3.92 -6.31
CA MET A 82 -13.67 -5.28 -6.87
C MET A 82 -13.92 -6.32 -5.77
N VAL A 83 -13.13 -6.27 -4.69
CA VAL A 83 -13.26 -7.15 -3.52
C VAL A 83 -14.67 -7.07 -2.94
N LYS A 84 -15.21 -5.86 -2.75
CA LYS A 84 -16.60 -5.66 -2.28
C LYS A 84 -17.62 -6.36 -3.18
N LYS A 85 -17.48 -6.25 -4.51
CA LYS A 85 -18.37 -6.91 -5.47
C LYS A 85 -18.29 -8.43 -5.39
N TYR A 86 -17.08 -9.00 -5.29
CA TYR A 86 -16.90 -10.45 -5.17
C TYR A 86 -17.50 -11.02 -3.89
N PHE A 87 -17.29 -10.37 -2.74
CA PHE A 87 -17.90 -10.82 -1.49
C PHE A 87 -19.42 -10.64 -1.48
N ALA A 88 -19.95 -9.60 -2.11
CA ALA A 88 -21.40 -9.38 -2.22
C ALA A 88 -22.12 -10.49 -3.02
N THR A 89 -21.43 -11.17 -3.93
CA THR A 89 -21.98 -12.31 -4.69
C THR A 89 -21.64 -13.68 -4.10
N GLY A 90 -21.01 -13.71 -2.91
CA GLY A 90 -20.57 -14.94 -2.25
C GLY A 90 -19.32 -15.60 -2.88
N ASN A 91 -18.69 -14.96 -3.88
CA ASN A 91 -17.46 -15.45 -4.50
C ASN A 91 -16.24 -15.07 -3.65
N THR A 92 -16.06 -15.80 -2.54
CA THR A 92 -14.97 -15.58 -1.59
C THR A 92 -13.59 -15.82 -2.22
N HIS A 93 -13.44 -16.87 -3.02
CA HIS A 93 -12.17 -17.18 -3.70
C HIS A 93 -11.73 -16.03 -4.63
N GLY A 94 -12.65 -15.47 -5.41
CA GLY A 94 -12.37 -14.30 -6.25
C GLY A 94 -11.97 -13.08 -5.41
N GLY A 95 -12.66 -12.84 -4.29
CA GLY A 95 -12.30 -11.77 -3.35
C GLY A 95 -10.88 -11.92 -2.80
N PHE A 96 -10.50 -13.12 -2.34
CA PHE A 96 -9.15 -13.40 -1.84
C PHE A 96 -8.09 -13.30 -2.94
N ASN A 97 -8.36 -13.73 -4.16
CA ASN A 97 -7.41 -13.57 -5.27
C ASN A 97 -7.14 -12.09 -5.59
N VAL A 98 -8.17 -11.23 -5.53
CA VAL A 98 -7.98 -9.79 -5.72
C VAL A 98 -7.18 -9.18 -4.56
N ILE A 99 -7.43 -9.61 -3.31
CA ILE A 99 -6.60 -9.20 -2.17
C ILE A 99 -5.15 -9.63 -2.39
N GLY A 100 -4.88 -10.87 -2.82
CA GLY A 100 -3.51 -11.30 -3.12
C GLY A 100 -2.83 -10.48 -4.24
N LEU A 101 -3.58 -10.17 -5.30
CA LEU A 101 -3.09 -9.31 -6.39
C LEU A 101 -2.76 -7.90 -5.90
N ASP A 102 -3.62 -7.31 -5.08
CA ASP A 102 -3.44 -6.00 -4.48
C ASP A 102 -2.09 -5.89 -3.75
N GLN A 103 -1.77 -6.89 -2.93
CA GLN A 103 -0.49 -6.97 -2.21
C GLN A 103 0.72 -7.02 -3.17
N ILE A 104 0.62 -7.82 -4.24
CA ILE A 104 1.69 -7.91 -5.25
C ILE A 104 1.90 -6.56 -5.94
N LEU A 105 0.82 -5.85 -6.30
CA LEU A 105 0.91 -4.53 -6.95
C LEU A 105 1.61 -3.51 -6.05
N HIS A 106 1.29 -3.50 -4.76
CA HIS A 106 1.95 -2.63 -3.79
C HIS A 106 3.43 -2.99 -3.62
N TYR A 107 3.78 -4.27 -3.48
CA TYR A 107 5.19 -4.69 -3.40
C TYR A 107 6.00 -4.31 -4.63
N VAL A 108 5.44 -4.54 -5.83
CA VAL A 108 6.09 -4.16 -7.09
C VAL A 108 6.30 -2.65 -7.15
N GLN A 109 5.28 -1.86 -6.81
CA GLN A 109 5.42 -0.40 -6.79
C GLN A 109 6.50 0.06 -5.81
N LEU A 110 6.43 -0.37 -4.55
CA LEU A 110 7.40 0.02 -3.52
C LEU A 110 8.82 -0.33 -3.92
N TYR A 111 9.05 -1.56 -4.40
CA TYR A 111 10.36 -2.01 -4.84
C TYR A 111 10.89 -1.17 -6.02
N MET A 112 10.05 -0.93 -7.04
CA MET A 112 10.46 -0.18 -8.23
C MET A 112 10.73 1.28 -7.92
N THR A 113 9.87 1.93 -7.14
CA THR A 113 10.08 3.32 -6.70
C THR A 113 11.30 3.46 -5.82
N PHE A 114 11.48 2.54 -4.85
CA PHE A 114 12.64 2.56 -3.96
C PHE A 114 13.92 2.39 -4.76
N ARG A 115 14.00 1.38 -5.64
CA ARG A 115 15.15 1.13 -6.51
C ARG A 115 15.48 2.31 -7.44
N PHE A 116 14.48 3.04 -7.93
CA PHE A 116 14.68 4.19 -8.80
C PHE A 116 15.27 5.41 -8.07
N LEU A 117 14.97 5.57 -6.79
CA LEU A 117 15.35 6.74 -5.98
C LEU A 117 16.65 6.55 -5.16
N LEU A 118 17.31 5.39 -5.30
CA LEU A 118 18.44 4.91 -4.50
C LEU A 118 19.78 5.06 -5.21
#